data_AF-A0AA37GHD1-F1
#
_entry.id   AF-A0AA37GHD1-F1
#
_cell.length_a   1.000
_cell.length_b   1.000
_cell.length_c   1.000
_cell.angle_alpha   90.00
_cell.angle_beta   90.00
_cell.angle_gamma   90.00
#
_symmetry.space_group_name_H-M   'P 1'
#
loop_
_entity.id
_entity.type
_entity.pdbx_description
1 polymer ?
#
loop_
_entity_poly.entity_id
_entity_poly.type
_entity_poly.pdbx_seq_one_letter_code
_entity_poly.pdbx_strand_id
1 'polypeptide(L)'
;MLDVLLQLDDKTQALVDSYSKEENLSEIASSTTFAHGGHDLAVRAYQIKQNSAAIGRIACYMLARYHTKNTRIDPIVTQINTQLGCNGENVRKEVNNMLYKGHIWGEIVDTLVGIVNSSGTIASTSDFIGLVAILSPPSSWERARRDQRRAALRVLYEKKAIHHDAQEATKAFSFVTKHIAGSQFVDESPSTLCQKTREVMHSNTTALNRALPMRFLKEPATIVGPYASDPIGHQPPDDADLLLVLASFLAPGKEIPLDLFIRGAGARTRWGSDGKPTESRSLVDAELSSVLADRLKLENAFKMLCSIGTIKKTNSDTFSVSTDVSEAILISLDNDQRQFWKQQALIVTYRALTWKYLEPSIPHPKPLQAHVEFVLKTHQDVVKHLPSRTILDLVLTLTEASRLRGMAWKRFVLDAARKLISGLNDPYAVAWLGVNESLFERLSGNTQEAIHILTPLNEGHPEDDARMHSARGFAAIQASLNSIQVEELPAATAVLEKWQPRRQLSVMDYVVLYRKHFLLAKILRNQGHFEKALDRLKESQDITSR
;
A
#
# COMPACT_ATOMS: atom_id res chain seq x y z
N MET A 1 12.22 -10.95 12.65
CA MET A 1 13.59 -11.03 12.05
C MET A 1 13.65 -11.92 10.80
N LEU A 2 12.95 -13.07 10.79
CA LEU A 2 12.57 -13.74 9.54
C LEU A 2 11.11 -13.42 9.15
N ASP A 3 10.32 -12.73 9.98
CA ASP A 3 8.93 -12.36 9.67
C ASP A 3 8.80 -11.49 8.41
N VAL A 4 9.84 -10.73 8.05
CA VAL A 4 9.87 -9.94 6.81
C VAL A 4 10.23 -10.80 5.59
N LEU A 5 10.86 -11.96 5.79
CA LEU A 5 11.06 -13.00 4.78
C LEU A 5 9.89 -14.01 4.72
N LEU A 6 9.15 -14.15 5.83
CA LEU A 6 8.02 -15.05 6.06
C LEU A 6 6.66 -14.36 5.88
N GLN A 7 6.62 -13.04 5.66
CA GLN A 7 5.40 -12.41 5.17
C GLN A 7 5.12 -13.03 3.81
N LEU A 8 4.18 -13.98 3.80
CA LEU A 8 3.26 -14.20 2.71
C LEU A 8 2.95 -12.80 2.18
N ASP A 9 3.30 -12.53 0.92
CA ASP A 9 2.91 -11.27 0.28
C ASP A 9 1.42 -11.07 0.58
N ASP A 10 0.95 -9.84 0.82
CA ASP A 10 -0.46 -9.58 1.14
C ASP A 10 -1.42 -10.32 0.18
N LYS A 11 -1.03 -10.57 -1.08
CA LYS A 11 -1.77 -11.44 -2.00
C LYS A 11 -1.68 -12.94 -1.70
N THR A 12 -0.54 -13.45 -1.23
CA THR A 12 -0.36 -14.84 -0.80
C THR A 12 -1.04 -15.11 0.54
N GLN A 13 -1.02 -14.16 1.49
CA GLN A 13 -1.79 -14.27 2.74
C GLN A 13 -3.28 -14.13 2.44
N ALA A 14 -3.70 -13.18 1.61
CA ALA A 14 -5.08 -13.12 1.13
C ALA A 14 -5.48 -14.36 0.32
N LEU A 15 -4.54 -15.00 -0.41
CA LEU A 15 -4.78 -16.29 -1.07
C LEU A 15 -4.98 -17.40 -0.03
N VAL A 16 -4.09 -17.55 0.95
CA VAL A 16 -4.19 -18.52 2.05
C VAL A 16 -5.48 -18.32 2.84
N ASP A 17 -5.81 -17.08 3.20
CA ASP A 17 -7.04 -16.69 3.88
C ASP A 17 -8.28 -16.94 3.01
N SER A 18 -8.17 -16.74 1.68
CA SER A 18 -9.21 -17.10 0.72
C SER A 18 -9.34 -18.62 0.53
N TYR A 19 -8.26 -19.38 0.68
CA TYR A 19 -8.22 -20.85 0.57
C TYR A 19 -8.74 -21.54 1.83
N SER A 20 -8.64 -20.90 3.00
CA SER A 20 -9.27 -21.36 4.24
C SER A 20 -10.79 -21.15 4.30
N LYS A 21 -11.38 -20.45 3.33
CA LYS A 21 -12.83 -20.36 3.14
C LYS A 21 -13.25 -21.30 2.00
N GLU A 22 -13.88 -22.42 2.34
CA GLU A 22 -14.33 -23.44 1.38
C GLU A 22 -15.13 -22.85 0.19
N GLU A 23 -15.85 -21.74 0.38
CA GLU A 23 -16.66 -21.07 -0.65
C GLU A 23 -15.84 -20.51 -1.84
N ASN A 24 -14.65 -19.91 -1.63
CA ASN A 24 -13.90 -19.27 -2.73
C ASN A 24 -13.22 -20.27 -3.68
N LEU A 25 -12.82 -21.43 -3.14
CA LEU A 25 -12.27 -22.53 -3.94
C LEU A 25 -13.36 -23.17 -4.81
N SER A 26 -14.60 -23.22 -4.30
CA SER A 26 -15.75 -23.69 -5.06
C SER A 26 -16.09 -22.75 -6.22
N GLU A 27 -15.94 -21.42 -6.05
CA GLU A 27 -16.24 -20.41 -7.07
C GLU A 27 -15.19 -20.37 -8.19
N ILE A 28 -13.90 -20.52 -7.84
CA ILE A 28 -12.81 -20.63 -8.83
C ILE A 28 -12.90 -21.97 -9.58
N ALA A 29 -13.20 -23.08 -8.88
CA ALA A 29 -13.37 -24.39 -9.50
C ALA A 29 -14.65 -24.50 -10.35
N SER A 30 -15.75 -23.84 -9.96
CA SER A 30 -17.02 -23.84 -10.70
C SER A 30 -17.03 -22.90 -11.92
N SER A 31 -16.09 -21.96 -12.01
CA SER A 31 -15.92 -21.11 -13.20
C SER A 31 -15.34 -21.85 -14.43
N THR A 32 -14.98 -23.13 -14.29
CA THR A 32 -14.37 -23.96 -15.33
C THR A 32 -15.09 -25.30 -15.46
N THR A 33 -16.10 -25.36 -16.34
CA THR A 33 -16.86 -26.57 -16.68
C THR A 33 -16.08 -27.49 -17.62
N PHE A 34 -15.72 -28.72 -17.22
CA PHE A 34 -15.03 -29.69 -18.11
C PHE A 34 -15.39 -31.16 -17.83
N ALA A 35 -15.32 -32.00 -18.87
CA ALA A 35 -15.79 -33.39 -18.91
C ALA A 35 -14.67 -34.45 -19.06
N HIS A 36 -14.65 -35.41 -18.12
CA HIS A 36 -14.30 -36.85 -18.15
C HIS A 36 -13.05 -37.40 -18.91
N GLY A 37 -12.06 -37.93 -18.14
CA GLY A 37 -11.13 -39.01 -18.54
C GLY A 37 -9.71 -38.95 -17.92
N GLY A 38 -9.02 -40.06 -17.61
CA GLY A 38 -7.70 -40.04 -16.91
C GLY A 38 -6.51 -39.37 -17.65
N HIS A 39 -6.65 -39.11 -18.95
CA HIS A 39 -5.70 -38.33 -19.75
C HIS A 39 -5.92 -36.80 -19.63
N ASP A 40 -6.99 -36.38 -18.95
CA ASP A 40 -7.44 -35.00 -18.77
C ASP A 40 -6.53 -34.19 -17.81
N LEU A 41 -5.76 -34.85 -16.94
CA LEU A 41 -4.89 -34.19 -15.96
C LEU A 41 -3.86 -33.26 -16.60
N ALA A 42 -3.22 -33.67 -17.70
CA ALA A 42 -2.18 -32.86 -18.34
C ALA A 42 -2.76 -31.63 -19.05
N VAL A 43 -3.94 -31.77 -19.64
CA VAL A 43 -4.68 -30.66 -20.28
C VAL A 43 -5.18 -29.68 -19.21
N ARG A 44 -5.78 -30.19 -18.13
CA ARG A 44 -6.20 -29.38 -16.97
C ARG A 44 -5.03 -28.64 -16.34
N ALA A 45 -3.91 -29.32 -16.10
CA ALA A 45 -2.72 -28.71 -15.54
C ALA A 45 -2.18 -27.60 -16.45
N TYR A 46 -2.22 -27.81 -17.77
CA TYR A 46 -1.83 -26.82 -18.76
C TYR A 46 -2.74 -25.58 -18.73
N GLN A 47 -4.06 -25.76 -18.76
CA GLN A 47 -5.03 -24.65 -18.68
C GLN A 47 -4.92 -23.88 -17.37
N ILE A 48 -4.81 -24.57 -16.23
CA ILE A 48 -4.70 -23.95 -14.90
C ILE A 48 -3.44 -23.09 -14.80
N LYS A 49 -2.31 -23.55 -15.36
CA LYS A 49 -1.07 -22.77 -15.40
C LYS A 49 -1.23 -21.48 -16.20
N GLN A 50 -1.97 -21.52 -17.31
CA GLN A 50 -2.24 -20.32 -18.11
C GLN A 50 -3.12 -19.31 -17.37
N ASN A 51 -4.03 -19.79 -16.53
CA ASN A 51 -5.02 -18.94 -15.85
C ASN A 51 -4.57 -18.44 -14.47
N SER A 52 -3.58 -19.08 -13.82
CA SER A 52 -3.14 -18.67 -12.49
C SER A 52 -1.67 -19.01 -12.21
N ALA A 53 -0.87 -18.01 -11.84
CA ALA A 53 0.53 -18.20 -11.45
C ALA A 53 0.68 -18.96 -10.11
N ALA A 54 -0.26 -18.80 -9.18
CA ALA A 54 -0.24 -19.46 -7.88
C ALA A 54 -0.61 -20.94 -7.99
N ILE A 55 -1.70 -21.25 -8.71
CA ILE A 55 -2.15 -22.63 -8.92
C ILE A 55 -1.31 -23.32 -10.01
N GLY A 56 -0.73 -22.57 -10.94
CA GLY A 56 0.14 -23.09 -11.99
C GLY A 56 1.34 -23.88 -11.46
N ARG A 57 1.82 -23.56 -10.25
CA ARG A 57 2.88 -24.32 -9.59
C ARG A 57 2.40 -25.68 -9.08
N ILE A 58 1.20 -25.70 -8.49
CA ILE A 58 0.51 -26.93 -8.07
C ILE A 58 0.30 -27.82 -9.29
N ALA A 59 -0.16 -27.24 -10.40
CA ALA A 59 -0.32 -27.94 -11.66
C ALA A 59 1.01 -28.50 -12.21
N CYS A 60 2.10 -27.74 -12.16
CA CYS A 60 3.43 -28.23 -12.55
C CYS A 60 3.89 -29.41 -11.67
N TYR A 61 3.76 -29.27 -10.34
CA TYR A 61 4.10 -30.32 -9.39
C TYR A 61 3.29 -31.60 -9.63
N MET A 62 1.98 -31.48 -9.80
CA MET A 62 1.08 -32.59 -10.09
C MET A 62 1.45 -33.25 -11.42
N LEU A 63 1.61 -32.48 -12.49
CA LEU A 63 2.01 -33.03 -13.79
C LEU A 63 3.31 -33.84 -13.69
N ALA A 64 4.31 -33.34 -12.96
CA ALA A 64 5.57 -34.04 -12.76
C ALA A 64 5.49 -35.28 -11.84
N ARG A 65 4.49 -35.35 -10.94
CA ARG A 65 4.24 -36.53 -10.11
C ARG A 65 3.55 -37.66 -10.89
N TYR A 66 2.67 -37.33 -11.81
CA TYR A 66 1.94 -38.30 -12.63
C TYR A 66 2.68 -38.69 -13.91
N HIS A 67 3.57 -37.83 -14.41
CA HIS A 67 4.43 -38.15 -15.54
C HIS A 67 5.75 -38.74 -15.06
N THR A 68 5.94 -40.04 -15.32
CA THR A 68 7.20 -40.74 -15.04
C THR A 68 8.39 -40.06 -15.69
N LYS A 69 9.47 -39.88 -14.92
CA LYS A 69 10.71 -39.31 -15.47
C LYS A 69 11.21 -40.18 -16.63
N ASN A 70 11.63 -39.55 -17.72
CA ASN A 70 12.11 -40.17 -18.96
C ASN A 70 11.05 -40.84 -19.86
N THR A 71 9.74 -40.66 -19.61
CA THR A 71 8.71 -41.05 -20.59
C THR A 71 8.55 -40.00 -21.70
N ARG A 72 8.10 -40.44 -22.88
CA ARG A 72 7.85 -39.53 -24.02
C ARG A 72 6.71 -38.58 -23.69
N ILE A 73 6.90 -37.29 -23.94
CA ILE A 73 5.88 -36.24 -23.75
C ILE A 73 4.93 -36.09 -24.95
N ASP A 74 5.23 -36.76 -26.08
CA ASP A 74 4.44 -36.67 -27.32
C ASP A 74 2.96 -36.99 -27.14
N PRO A 75 2.55 -37.96 -26.29
CA PRO A 75 1.13 -38.21 -26.04
C PRO A 75 0.44 -37.02 -25.36
N ILE A 76 1.11 -36.39 -24.39
CA ILE A 76 0.58 -35.21 -23.67
C ILE A 76 0.45 -34.02 -24.63
N VAL A 77 1.50 -33.75 -25.42
CA VAL A 77 1.53 -32.63 -26.35
C VAL A 77 0.46 -32.80 -27.43
N THR A 78 0.35 -33.98 -28.02
CA THR A 78 -0.68 -34.31 -29.02
C THR A 78 -2.06 -34.04 -28.45
N GLN A 79 -2.33 -34.51 -27.24
CA GLN A 79 -3.64 -34.33 -26.62
C GLN A 79 -3.99 -32.87 -26.32
N ILE A 80 -3.05 -32.09 -25.77
CA ILE A 80 -3.24 -30.65 -25.53
C ILE A 80 -3.54 -29.94 -26.85
N ASN A 81 -2.81 -30.26 -27.93
CA ASN A 81 -3.06 -29.67 -29.25
C ASN A 81 -4.45 -30.04 -29.78
N THR A 82 -4.85 -31.31 -29.68
CA THR A 82 -6.15 -31.78 -30.16
C THR A 82 -7.31 -31.13 -29.41
N GLN A 83 -7.18 -30.93 -28.10
CA GLN A 83 -8.28 -30.40 -27.28
C GLN A 83 -8.33 -28.86 -27.25
N LEU A 84 -7.19 -28.17 -27.36
CA LEU A 84 -7.11 -26.71 -27.20
C LEU A 84 -6.76 -25.96 -28.49
N GLY A 85 -6.56 -26.65 -29.62
CA GLY A 85 -6.24 -26.02 -30.91
C GLY A 85 -4.91 -25.23 -30.91
N CYS A 86 -3.97 -25.61 -30.06
CA CYS A 86 -2.70 -24.90 -29.87
C CYS A 86 -1.60 -25.32 -30.87
N ASN A 87 -0.59 -24.46 -31.05
CA ASN A 87 0.61 -24.79 -31.85
C ASN A 87 1.51 -25.80 -31.09
N GLY A 88 1.76 -26.96 -31.71
CA GLY A 88 2.44 -28.09 -31.06
C GLY A 88 3.88 -27.86 -30.63
N GLU A 89 4.63 -26.97 -31.27
CA GLU A 89 6.02 -26.69 -30.87
C GLU A 89 6.09 -25.84 -29.59
N ASN A 90 5.20 -24.84 -29.48
CA ASN A 90 5.07 -24.02 -28.28
C ASN A 90 4.57 -24.85 -27.09
N VAL A 91 3.54 -25.69 -27.30
CA VAL A 91 3.01 -26.59 -26.26
C VAL A 91 4.08 -27.54 -25.73
N ARG A 92 4.89 -28.12 -26.62
CA ARG A 92 6.01 -29.00 -26.22
C ARG A 92 6.99 -28.30 -25.29
N LYS A 93 7.44 -27.10 -25.67
CA LYS A 93 8.38 -26.30 -24.87
C LYS A 93 7.79 -25.98 -23.50
N GLU A 94 6.51 -25.62 -23.46
CA GLU A 94 5.81 -25.32 -22.22
C GLU A 94 5.63 -26.52 -21.31
N VAL A 95 5.21 -27.67 -21.83
CA VAL A 95 5.06 -28.92 -21.08
C VAL A 95 6.40 -29.35 -20.48
N ASN A 96 7.49 -29.27 -21.26
CA ASN A 96 8.84 -29.52 -20.75
C ASN A 96 9.20 -28.59 -19.58
N ASN A 97 8.91 -27.29 -19.71
CA ASN A 97 9.15 -26.33 -18.63
C ASN A 97 8.29 -26.65 -17.38
N MET A 98 7.04 -27.08 -17.57
CA MET A 98 6.17 -27.51 -16.47
C MET A 98 6.73 -28.71 -15.72
N LEU A 99 7.13 -29.76 -16.46
CA LEU A 99 7.72 -30.96 -15.89
C LEU A 99 9.01 -30.65 -15.15
N TYR A 100 9.88 -29.84 -15.74
CA TYR A 100 11.12 -29.38 -15.12
C TYR A 100 10.86 -28.68 -13.77
N LYS A 101 9.97 -27.69 -13.75
CA LYS A 101 9.59 -26.99 -12.52
C LYS A 101 8.95 -27.92 -11.51
N GLY A 102 8.03 -28.79 -11.96
CA GLY A 102 7.36 -29.75 -11.10
C GLY A 102 8.32 -30.72 -10.41
N HIS A 103 9.32 -31.22 -11.13
CA HIS A 103 10.37 -32.06 -10.55
C HIS A 103 11.21 -31.31 -9.51
N ILE A 104 11.55 -30.04 -9.76
CA ILE A 104 12.24 -29.21 -8.75
C ILE A 104 11.41 -29.09 -7.47
N TRP A 105 10.11 -28.84 -7.59
CA TRP A 105 9.21 -28.78 -6.43
C TRP A 105 9.08 -30.13 -5.73
N GLY A 106 9.07 -31.23 -6.48
CA GLY A 106 9.22 -32.60 -5.95
C GLY A 106 10.44 -32.73 -5.04
N GLU A 107 11.61 -32.36 -5.55
CA GLU A 107 12.86 -32.43 -4.79
C GLU A 107 12.86 -31.53 -3.55
N ILE A 108 12.22 -30.35 -3.61
CA ILE A 108 12.11 -29.43 -2.46
C ILE A 108 11.27 -30.06 -1.35
N VAL A 109 10.11 -30.62 -1.68
CA VAL A 109 9.24 -31.30 -0.71
C VAL A 109 9.96 -32.50 -0.11
N ASP A 110 10.57 -33.35 -0.95
CA ASP A 110 11.28 -34.54 -0.47
C ASP A 110 12.50 -34.17 0.39
N THR A 111 13.15 -33.03 0.12
CA THR A 111 14.24 -32.50 0.96
C THR A 111 13.73 -32.10 2.35
N LEU A 112 12.58 -31.42 2.44
CA LEU A 112 11.99 -31.05 3.73
C LEU A 112 11.61 -32.31 4.52
N VAL A 113 10.95 -33.29 3.88
CA VAL A 113 10.61 -34.58 4.49
C VAL A 113 11.86 -35.28 5.03
N GLY A 114 12.95 -35.29 4.27
CA GLY A 114 14.22 -35.84 4.73
C GLY A 114 14.77 -35.13 5.97
N ILE A 115 14.59 -33.80 6.07
CA ILE A 115 14.99 -33.01 7.25
C ILE A 115 14.12 -33.38 8.46
N VAL A 116 12.80 -33.48 8.28
CA VAL A 116 11.82 -33.86 9.33
C VAL A 116 12.06 -35.29 9.83
N ASN A 117 12.33 -36.23 8.93
CA ASN A 117 12.64 -37.61 9.30
C ASN A 117 13.96 -37.71 10.07
N SER A 118 14.93 -36.86 9.74
CA SER A 118 16.23 -36.82 10.44
C SER A 118 16.14 -36.28 11.88
N SER A 119 15.05 -35.57 12.23
CA SER A 119 14.81 -35.09 13.60
C SER A 119 13.95 -36.02 14.45
N GLY A 120 13.62 -37.22 13.94
CA GLY A 120 12.89 -38.26 14.68
C GLY A 120 11.37 -38.23 14.48
N THR A 121 10.83 -37.34 13.65
CA THR A 121 9.40 -37.34 13.30
C THR A 121 9.19 -38.07 11.98
N ILE A 122 8.35 -39.11 11.96
CA ILE A 122 8.04 -39.84 10.72
C ILE A 122 7.07 -39.00 9.89
N ALA A 123 7.53 -38.61 8.71
CA ALA A 123 6.84 -37.77 7.74
C ALA A 123 6.89 -38.39 6.35
N SER A 124 5.79 -38.25 5.61
CA SER A 124 5.68 -38.60 4.20
C SER A 124 5.68 -37.35 3.33
N THR A 125 6.00 -37.51 2.04
CA THR A 125 5.86 -36.44 1.04
C THR A 125 4.45 -35.86 1.03
N SER A 126 3.42 -36.70 1.17
CA SER A 126 2.02 -36.26 1.21
C SER A 126 1.73 -35.26 2.31
N ASP A 127 2.42 -35.33 3.45
CA ASP A 127 2.17 -34.46 4.59
C ASP A 127 2.63 -33.02 4.36
N PHE A 128 3.58 -32.82 3.44
CA PHE A 128 4.25 -31.54 3.18
C PHE A 128 4.02 -30.98 1.77
N ILE A 129 3.06 -31.50 1.02
CA ILE A 129 2.82 -30.97 -0.33
C ILE A 129 2.32 -29.52 -0.30
N GLY A 130 1.65 -29.09 0.77
CA GLY A 130 1.30 -27.70 1.04
C GLY A 130 2.49 -26.74 1.00
N LEU A 131 3.72 -27.24 1.17
CA LEU A 131 4.96 -26.46 0.99
C LEU A 131 5.04 -25.79 -0.40
N VAL A 132 4.49 -26.46 -1.42
CA VAL A 132 4.41 -25.94 -2.79
C VAL A 132 3.58 -24.66 -2.83
N ALA A 133 2.56 -24.51 -1.99
CA ALA A 133 1.70 -23.33 -1.95
C ALA A 133 2.28 -22.17 -1.11
N ILE A 134 3.00 -22.47 -0.03
CA ILE A 134 3.41 -21.44 0.95
C ILE A 134 4.76 -20.78 0.63
N LEU A 135 5.66 -21.46 -0.08
CA LEU A 135 6.98 -20.88 -0.37
C LEU A 135 6.89 -19.78 -1.44
N SER A 136 7.38 -18.57 -1.16
CA SER A 136 7.32 -17.44 -2.10
C SER A 136 8.66 -16.70 -2.24
N PRO A 137 9.04 -16.20 -3.44
CA PRO A 137 8.43 -16.42 -4.76
C PRO A 137 9.02 -17.63 -5.51
N PRO A 138 8.25 -18.28 -6.40
CA PRO A 138 8.57 -19.60 -6.97
C PRO A 138 9.90 -19.65 -7.74
N SER A 139 10.19 -18.60 -8.50
CA SER A 139 11.42 -18.50 -9.30
C SER A 139 12.70 -18.49 -8.46
N SER A 140 12.62 -18.13 -7.17
CA SER A 140 13.78 -18.14 -6.27
C SER A 140 14.21 -19.57 -5.94
N TRP A 141 13.23 -20.40 -5.59
CA TRP A 141 13.44 -21.80 -5.21
C TRP A 141 13.81 -22.65 -6.41
N GLU A 142 13.16 -22.40 -7.55
CA GLU A 142 13.46 -23.05 -8.83
C GLU A 142 14.91 -22.80 -9.28
N ARG A 143 15.43 -21.58 -9.10
CA ARG A 143 16.79 -21.19 -9.52
C ARG A 143 17.89 -21.55 -8.52
N ALA A 144 17.58 -21.69 -7.24
CA ALA A 144 18.57 -21.99 -6.21
C ALA A 144 19.23 -23.36 -6.41
N ARG A 145 20.50 -23.50 -6.01
CA ARG A 145 21.21 -24.81 -6.01
C ARG A 145 20.64 -25.74 -4.93
N ARG A 146 20.75 -27.06 -5.13
CA ARG A 146 20.21 -28.06 -4.21
C ARG A 146 20.71 -27.87 -2.76
N ASP A 147 22.00 -27.59 -2.57
CA ASP A 147 22.56 -27.39 -1.22
C ASP A 147 22.02 -26.13 -0.53
N GLN A 148 21.83 -25.05 -1.29
CA GLN A 148 21.24 -23.80 -0.80
C GLN A 148 19.78 -23.98 -0.40
N ARG A 149 18.99 -24.72 -1.20
CA ARG A 149 17.61 -25.10 -0.83
C ARG A 149 17.61 -25.91 0.46
N ARG A 150 18.49 -26.90 0.59
CA ARG A 150 18.60 -27.75 1.78
C ARG A 150 18.95 -26.94 3.02
N ALA A 151 19.93 -26.04 2.93
CA ALA A 151 20.30 -25.16 4.04
C ALA A 151 19.13 -24.25 4.45
N ALA A 152 18.46 -23.61 3.48
CA ALA A 152 17.29 -22.77 3.73
C ALA A 152 16.13 -23.54 4.39
N LEU A 153 15.82 -24.75 3.88
CA LEU A 153 14.79 -25.62 4.45
C LEU A 153 15.10 -26.06 5.89
N ARG A 154 16.38 -26.30 6.24
CA ARG A 154 16.76 -26.61 7.64
C ARG A 154 16.48 -25.44 8.56
N VAL A 155 16.91 -24.23 8.17
CA VAL A 155 16.65 -23.01 8.95
C VAL A 155 15.15 -22.76 9.11
N LEU A 156 14.37 -23.02 8.06
CA LEU A 156 12.90 -22.89 8.12
C LEU A 156 12.28 -23.94 9.05
N TYR A 157 12.75 -25.19 8.97
CA TYR A 157 12.30 -26.28 9.84
C TYR A 157 12.55 -25.98 11.32
N GLU A 158 13.75 -25.49 11.66
CA GLU A 158 14.12 -25.13 13.04
C GLU A 158 13.22 -24.04 13.66
N LYS A 159 12.61 -23.20 12.84
CA LYS A 159 11.70 -22.13 13.29
C LYS A 159 10.27 -22.59 13.56
N LYS A 160 9.98 -23.90 13.42
CA LYS A 160 8.73 -24.61 13.75
C LYS A 160 7.46 -24.19 13.00
N ALA A 161 7.33 -22.94 12.53
CA ALA A 161 6.15 -22.45 11.82
C ALA A 161 5.92 -23.17 10.48
N ILE A 162 6.98 -23.38 9.69
CA ILE A 162 6.82 -23.92 8.33
C ILE A 162 6.25 -25.35 8.29
N HIS A 163 6.51 -26.15 9.33
CA HIS A 163 5.99 -27.52 9.39
C HIS A 163 4.48 -27.50 9.56
N HIS A 164 3.99 -26.70 10.52
CA HIS A 164 2.57 -26.51 10.78
C HIS A 164 1.89 -25.88 9.56
N ASP A 165 2.45 -24.80 9.01
CA ASP A 165 1.86 -24.09 7.87
C ASP A 165 1.82 -24.95 6.61
N ALA A 166 2.86 -25.78 6.38
CA ALA A 166 2.87 -26.73 5.29
C ALA A 166 1.79 -27.81 5.47
N GLN A 167 1.59 -28.32 6.69
CA GLN A 167 0.55 -29.31 6.99
C GLN A 167 -0.86 -28.74 6.85
N GLU A 168 -1.11 -27.53 7.34
CA GLU A 168 -2.40 -26.85 7.15
C GLU A 168 -2.66 -26.57 5.67
N ALA A 169 -1.66 -26.05 4.95
CA ALA A 169 -1.78 -25.84 3.51
C ALA A 169 -1.94 -27.16 2.74
N THR A 170 -1.38 -28.28 3.22
CA THR A 170 -1.56 -29.61 2.63
C THR A 170 -3.04 -30.01 2.64
N LYS A 171 -3.81 -29.66 3.68
CA LYS A 171 -5.25 -29.94 3.73
C LYS A 171 -5.99 -29.23 2.58
N ALA A 172 -5.74 -27.94 2.39
CA ALA A 172 -6.29 -27.16 1.28
C ALA A 172 -5.78 -27.67 -0.09
N PHE A 173 -4.52 -28.08 -0.17
CA PHE A 173 -3.92 -28.65 -1.37
C PHE A 173 -4.61 -29.97 -1.76
N SER A 174 -4.96 -30.82 -0.80
CA SER A 174 -5.65 -32.08 -1.06
C SER A 174 -6.98 -31.87 -1.79
N PHE A 175 -7.72 -30.81 -1.44
CA PHE A 175 -8.97 -30.42 -2.11
C PHE A 175 -8.73 -30.04 -3.58
N VAL A 176 -7.73 -29.20 -3.84
CA VAL A 176 -7.35 -28.77 -5.20
C VAL A 176 -6.87 -29.97 -6.02
N THR A 177 -6.06 -30.86 -5.44
CA THR A 177 -5.60 -32.06 -6.18
C THR A 177 -6.70 -33.03 -6.51
N LYS A 178 -7.69 -33.23 -5.63
CA LYS A 178 -8.87 -34.05 -5.92
C LYS A 178 -9.65 -33.48 -7.11
N HIS A 179 -9.78 -32.16 -7.21
CA HIS A 179 -10.42 -31.49 -8.34
C HIS A 179 -9.60 -31.63 -9.63
N ILE A 180 -8.28 -31.41 -9.58
CA ILE A 180 -7.41 -31.52 -10.76
C ILE A 180 -7.36 -32.98 -11.24
N ALA A 181 -7.29 -33.97 -10.33
CA ALA A 181 -7.18 -35.39 -10.66
C ALA A 181 -8.49 -36.06 -11.13
N GLY A 182 -9.65 -35.44 -10.92
CA GLY A 182 -10.95 -36.02 -11.26
C GLY A 182 -11.37 -37.11 -10.27
N SER A 183 -12.46 -36.88 -9.55
CA SER A 183 -13.00 -37.78 -8.53
C SER A 183 -13.52 -39.11 -9.10
N GLN A 184 -13.03 -40.24 -8.56
CA GLN A 184 -13.76 -41.51 -8.51
C GLN A 184 -14.48 -41.65 -7.14
N PHE A 185 -15.81 -41.75 -7.25
CA PHE A 185 -16.95 -42.16 -6.40
C PHE A 185 -16.92 -42.45 -4.85
N VAL A 186 -18.17 -42.36 -4.32
CA VAL A 186 -18.85 -42.85 -3.08
C VAL A 186 -19.01 -41.77 -1.97
N ASP A 187 -20.20 -41.41 -1.45
CA ASP A 187 -21.52 -42.08 -1.38
C ASP A 187 -22.68 -41.06 -1.42
N GLU A 188 -23.82 -41.48 -1.98
CA GLU A 188 -25.09 -40.74 -1.97
C GLU A 188 -25.90 -41.08 -0.71
N SER A 189 -26.22 -40.06 0.10
CA SER A 189 -27.44 -40.09 0.92
C SER A 189 -27.94 -38.67 1.19
N PRO A 190 -29.24 -38.38 0.95
CA PRO A 190 -29.79 -37.06 1.14
C PRO A 190 -30.20 -36.84 2.61
N SER A 191 -29.71 -35.76 3.22
CA SER A 191 -30.34 -35.24 4.43
C SER A 191 -30.63 -33.75 4.31
N THR A 192 -31.79 -33.44 4.84
CA THR A 192 -32.65 -32.28 4.72
C THR A 192 -32.23 -31.12 5.65
N LEU A 193 -32.91 -29.98 5.46
CA LEU A 193 -33.04 -28.82 6.37
C LEU A 193 -31.85 -27.83 6.36
N CYS A 194 -32.03 -26.50 6.39
CA CYS A 194 -33.20 -25.72 6.77
C CYS A 194 -33.16 -24.32 6.12
N GLN A 195 -34.33 -23.86 5.67
CA GLN A 195 -34.68 -22.46 5.41
C GLN A 195 -34.66 -21.59 6.68
N LYS A 196 -34.62 -20.27 6.44
CA LYS A 196 -35.02 -19.10 7.26
C LYS A 196 -33.82 -18.19 7.55
N THR A 197 -33.86 -16.87 7.33
CA THR A 197 -35.02 -15.95 7.39
C THR A 197 -34.78 -14.72 6.52
N ARG A 198 -35.88 -14.19 6.00
CA ARG A 198 -36.05 -12.96 5.23
C ARG A 198 -36.46 -11.82 6.19
N GLU A 199 -36.00 -10.61 5.90
CA GLU A 199 -36.64 -9.29 6.16
C GLU A 199 -36.86 -8.78 7.60
N VAL A 200 -36.40 -7.53 7.84
CA VAL A 200 -37.19 -6.29 8.10
C VAL A 200 -36.38 -5.33 8.99
N MET A 201 -36.04 -4.15 8.47
CA MET A 201 -36.44 -2.86 9.08
C MET A 201 -36.14 -1.68 8.14
N HIS A 202 -37.20 -1.18 7.52
CA HIS A 202 -37.36 0.24 7.20
C HIS A 202 -37.88 0.95 8.44
N SER A 203 -37.34 2.14 8.74
CA SER A 203 -38.07 3.19 9.48
C SER A 203 -37.45 4.57 9.22
N ASN A 204 -38.22 5.37 8.49
CA ASN A 204 -38.62 6.74 8.81
C ASN A 204 -37.54 7.84 8.87
N THR A 205 -37.41 8.55 7.76
CA THR A 205 -36.92 9.93 7.72
C THR A 205 -38.12 10.87 7.89
N THR A 206 -38.28 11.47 9.07
CA THR A 206 -39.25 12.56 9.29
C THR A 206 -38.52 13.90 9.25
N ALA A 207 -39.06 14.81 8.45
CA ALA A 207 -38.61 16.18 8.28
C ALA A 207 -38.59 16.95 9.62
N LEU A 208 -37.54 17.75 9.81
CA LEU A 208 -37.44 18.68 10.94
C LEU A 208 -37.01 20.05 10.40
N ASN A 209 -38.01 20.81 9.92
CA ASN A 209 -37.93 22.25 9.81
C ASN A 209 -37.94 22.83 11.23
N ARG A 210 -36.76 23.07 11.79
CA ARG A 210 -36.59 24.00 12.92
C ARG A 210 -35.68 25.13 12.46
N ALA A 211 -36.27 26.32 12.40
CA ALA A 211 -35.52 27.57 12.29
C ALA A 211 -34.50 27.63 13.44
N LEU A 212 -33.22 27.68 13.08
CA LEU A 212 -32.13 27.88 14.04
C LEU A 212 -32.28 29.25 14.71
N PRO A 213 -32.07 29.39 16.03
CA PRO A 213 -31.92 30.69 16.65
C PRO A 213 -30.62 31.33 16.15
N MET A 214 -30.75 32.23 15.17
CA MET A 214 -29.73 33.19 14.72
C MET A 214 -29.39 34.17 15.87
N ARG A 215 -28.79 33.69 16.96
CA ARG A 215 -28.33 34.52 18.08
C ARG A 215 -26.84 34.86 18.03
N PHE A 216 -26.08 34.33 17.06
CA PHE A 216 -24.62 34.41 17.07
C PHE A 216 -23.97 35.25 15.96
N LEU A 217 -24.75 35.75 15.00
CA LEU A 217 -24.29 36.80 14.10
C LEU A 217 -24.82 38.14 14.62
N LYS A 218 -24.11 38.74 15.58
CA LYS A 218 -24.24 40.19 15.79
C LYS A 218 -23.85 40.88 14.48
N GLU A 219 -24.53 41.98 14.19
CA GLU A 219 -24.27 42.89 13.07
C GLU A 219 -22.76 43.14 12.84
N PRO A 220 -22.34 43.40 11.59
CA PRO A 220 -20.94 43.41 11.21
C PRO A 220 -20.22 44.60 11.86
N ALA A 221 -19.59 44.35 13.00
CA ALA A 221 -18.54 45.20 13.51
C ALA A 221 -17.26 44.88 12.73
N THR A 222 -16.78 45.90 12.05
CA THR A 222 -15.61 45.94 11.19
C THR A 222 -14.38 45.31 11.88
N ILE A 223 -13.91 44.16 11.38
CA ILE A 223 -12.59 43.62 11.76
C ILE A 223 -11.57 44.33 10.89
N VAL A 224 -11.11 45.50 11.34
CA VAL A 224 -10.00 46.23 10.73
C VAL A 224 -8.68 45.59 11.17
N GLY A 225 -7.76 45.44 10.22
CA GLY A 225 -6.36 45.10 10.45
C GLY A 225 -5.60 46.14 11.31
N PRO A 226 -4.28 45.98 11.45
CA PRO A 226 -3.61 46.03 12.75
C PRO A 226 -3.27 47.44 13.23
N TYR A 227 -3.24 47.59 14.56
CA TYR A 227 -2.80 48.74 15.36
C TYR A 227 -3.73 49.96 15.40
N ALA A 228 -4.64 49.98 16.37
CA ALA A 228 -4.83 51.13 17.25
C ALA A 228 -5.55 50.67 18.52
N SER A 229 -4.96 50.97 19.66
CA SER A 229 -5.51 50.77 21.00
C SER A 229 -6.82 51.54 21.16
N ASP A 230 -7.96 50.83 21.22
CA ASP A 230 -9.17 51.36 21.84
C ASP A 230 -9.85 50.31 22.74
N PRO A 231 -10.30 50.66 23.96
CA PRO A 231 -10.70 49.70 24.98
C PRO A 231 -12.23 49.54 25.01
N ILE A 232 -12.82 48.86 24.03
CA ILE A 232 -14.22 48.41 24.12
C ILE A 232 -14.35 46.95 23.66
N GLY A 233 -14.11 46.03 24.60
CA GLY A 233 -14.95 44.85 24.82
C GLY A 233 -15.24 43.86 23.68
N HIS A 234 -14.39 43.68 22.68
CA HIS A 234 -14.48 42.50 21.81
C HIS A 234 -13.98 41.26 22.59
N GLN A 235 -14.93 40.50 23.14
CA GLN A 235 -14.64 39.20 23.73
C GLN A 235 -14.10 38.29 22.61
N PRO A 236 -12.97 37.59 22.81
CA PRO A 236 -12.42 36.71 21.80
C PRO A 236 -13.46 35.66 21.36
N PRO A 237 -13.49 35.28 20.07
CA PRO A 237 -14.43 34.29 19.56
C PRO A 237 -14.34 32.97 20.33
N ASP A 238 -15.48 32.32 20.56
CA ASP A 238 -15.53 31.03 21.25
C ASP A 238 -14.78 29.96 20.42
N ASP A 239 -14.09 29.03 21.08
CA ASP A 239 -13.37 27.91 20.46
C ASP A 239 -14.31 27.13 19.50
N ALA A 240 -15.59 27.02 19.87
CA ALA A 240 -16.63 26.39 19.05
C ALA A 240 -16.92 27.16 17.76
N ASP A 241 -16.93 28.50 17.80
CA ASP A 241 -17.21 29.34 16.63
C ASP A 241 -16.05 29.27 15.63
N LEU A 242 -14.81 29.39 16.11
CA LEU A 242 -13.60 29.24 15.28
C LEU A 242 -13.57 27.89 14.56
N LEU A 243 -13.86 26.82 15.29
CA LEU A 243 -13.91 25.46 14.74
C LEU A 243 -15.02 25.31 13.70
N LEU A 244 -16.21 25.84 13.98
CA LEU A 244 -17.35 25.75 13.09
C LEU A 244 -17.10 26.50 11.78
N VAL A 245 -16.53 27.70 11.85
CA VAL A 245 -16.18 28.48 10.66
C VAL A 245 -15.15 27.73 9.83
N LEU A 246 -14.05 27.26 10.42
CA LEU A 246 -13.05 26.47 9.71
C LEU A 246 -13.64 25.21 9.05
N ALA A 247 -14.45 24.45 9.79
CA ALA A 247 -15.06 23.21 9.32
C ALA A 247 -16.00 23.46 8.13
N SER A 248 -16.58 24.65 8.01
CA SER A 248 -17.45 25.05 6.91
C SER A 248 -16.71 25.22 5.57
N PHE A 249 -15.38 25.38 5.59
CA PHE A 249 -14.53 25.42 4.38
C PHE A 249 -13.99 24.04 3.96
N LEU A 250 -14.35 22.98 4.69
CA LEU A 250 -14.00 21.59 4.36
C LEU A 250 -15.08 20.94 3.49
N ALA A 251 -14.78 19.76 2.91
CA ALA A 251 -15.72 19.00 2.08
C ALA A 251 -17.10 18.80 2.75
N PRO A 252 -18.19 19.40 2.21
CA PRO A 252 -19.52 19.34 2.81
C PRO A 252 -20.05 17.90 2.91
N GLY A 253 -20.71 17.57 4.02
CA GLY A 253 -21.32 16.26 4.25
C GLY A 253 -20.33 15.08 4.33
N LYS A 254 -19.01 15.34 4.35
CA LYS A 254 -17.99 14.31 4.57
C LYS A 254 -17.61 14.24 6.05
N GLU A 255 -17.16 13.07 6.48
CA GLU A 255 -16.65 12.85 7.82
C GLU A 255 -15.32 13.55 8.03
N ILE A 256 -15.25 14.43 9.02
CA ILE A 256 -14.08 15.17 9.44
C ILE A 256 -13.48 14.46 10.66
N PRO A 257 -12.30 13.82 10.53
CA PRO A 257 -11.65 13.19 11.68
C PRO A 257 -11.02 14.25 12.59
N LEU A 258 -11.13 14.08 13.90
CA LEU A 258 -10.51 14.97 14.90
C LEU A 258 -9.00 15.17 14.64
N ASP A 259 -8.34 14.08 14.26
CA ASP A 259 -6.93 14.03 13.88
C ASP A 259 -6.54 14.98 12.72
N LEU A 260 -7.49 15.39 11.88
CA LEU A 260 -7.25 16.37 10.83
C LEU A 260 -6.79 17.70 11.43
N PHE A 261 -7.48 18.16 12.48
CA PHE A 261 -7.18 19.45 13.11
C PHE A 261 -5.92 19.39 13.96
N ILE A 262 -5.81 18.36 14.81
CA ILE A 262 -4.65 18.20 15.71
C ILE A 262 -3.35 18.15 14.92
N ARG A 263 -3.31 17.36 13.83
CA ARG A 263 -2.12 17.25 12.99
C ARG A 263 -1.91 18.48 12.11
N GLY A 264 -3.00 19.03 11.56
CA GLY A 264 -2.99 20.22 10.70
C GLY A 264 -2.39 21.45 11.37
N ALA A 265 -2.78 21.67 12.63
CA ALA A 265 -2.32 22.79 13.45
C ALA A 265 -1.06 22.47 14.29
N GLY A 266 -0.71 21.20 14.45
CA GLY A 266 0.43 20.77 15.24
C GLY A 266 1.79 21.15 14.64
N ALA A 267 2.83 20.99 15.47
CA ALA A 267 4.21 20.99 15.01
C ALA A 267 4.44 19.86 14.01
N ARG A 268 5.28 20.12 13.00
CA ARG A 268 5.51 19.18 11.89
C ARG A 268 6.99 18.93 11.72
N THR A 269 7.36 17.71 11.34
CA THR A 269 8.77 17.35 11.14
C THR A 269 9.07 17.27 9.65
N ARG A 270 10.15 17.89 9.21
CA ARG A 270 10.60 17.93 7.80
C ARG A 270 12.07 17.56 7.69
N TRP A 271 12.48 17.11 6.51
CA TRP A 271 13.90 16.94 6.21
C TRP A 271 14.55 18.32 6.02
N GLY A 272 15.53 18.64 6.87
CA GLY A 272 16.44 19.78 6.69
C GLY A 272 17.47 19.52 5.60
N SER A 273 18.15 20.57 5.12
CA SER A 273 19.19 20.47 4.07
C SER A 273 20.41 19.64 4.47
N ASP A 274 20.62 19.43 5.77
CA ASP A 274 21.62 18.51 6.31
C ASP A 274 21.14 17.05 6.37
N GLY A 275 19.89 16.79 5.95
CA GLY A 275 19.27 15.47 5.91
C GLY A 275 18.84 15.00 7.30
N LYS A 276 18.72 15.90 8.28
CA LYS A 276 18.18 15.60 9.62
C LYS A 276 16.73 16.05 9.76
N PRO A 277 15.95 15.41 10.64
CA PRO A 277 14.63 15.90 11.02
C PRO A 277 14.74 17.31 11.63
N THR A 278 13.95 18.25 11.12
CA THR A 278 13.81 19.61 11.61
C THR A 278 12.34 19.89 11.91
N GLU A 279 12.07 20.50 13.06
CA GLU A 279 10.72 20.94 13.39
C GLU A 279 10.35 22.22 12.64
N SER A 280 9.18 22.20 12.01
CA SER A 280 8.54 23.31 11.34
C SER A 280 7.41 23.83 12.22
N ARG A 281 7.40 25.14 12.46
CA ARG A 281 6.35 25.82 13.23
C ARG A 281 4.98 25.66 12.56
N SER A 282 3.93 25.90 13.33
CA SER A 282 2.58 26.00 12.77
C SER A 282 2.52 27.13 11.76
N LEU A 283 1.88 26.87 10.61
CA LEU A 283 1.54 27.89 9.62
C LEU A 283 0.09 28.37 9.78
N VAL A 284 -0.63 27.76 10.72
CA VAL A 284 -1.99 28.13 11.11
C VAL A 284 -1.91 29.38 12.00
N ASP A 285 -2.92 30.24 11.92
CA ASP A 285 -3.06 31.38 12.81
C ASP A 285 -2.89 30.97 14.29
N ALA A 286 -2.28 31.82 15.12
CA ALA A 286 -1.89 31.45 16.48
C ALA A 286 -3.09 31.14 17.39
N GLU A 287 -4.18 31.88 17.26
CA GLU A 287 -5.40 31.67 18.05
C GLU A 287 -6.03 30.34 17.64
N LEU A 288 -6.21 30.14 16.34
CA LEU A 288 -6.75 28.90 15.79
C LEU A 288 -5.86 27.70 16.14
N SER A 289 -4.54 27.84 16.04
CA SER A 289 -3.59 26.79 16.39
C SER A 289 -3.69 26.41 17.87
N SER A 290 -4.00 27.36 18.77
CA SER A 290 -4.15 27.09 20.20
C SER A 290 -5.38 26.24 20.53
N VAL A 291 -6.41 26.31 19.69
CA VAL A 291 -7.64 25.51 19.81
C VAL A 291 -7.46 24.15 19.13
N LEU A 292 -6.99 24.14 17.89
CA LEU A 292 -6.93 22.94 17.07
C LEU A 292 -5.85 21.94 17.52
N ALA A 293 -4.73 22.41 18.06
CA ALA A 293 -3.65 21.53 18.52
C ALA A 293 -3.90 20.96 19.93
N ASP A 294 -4.81 21.56 20.70
CA ASP A 294 -5.20 21.06 22.02
C ASP A 294 -6.41 20.12 21.90
N ARG A 295 -6.16 18.82 22.13
CA ARG A 295 -7.18 17.79 22.02
C ARG A 295 -8.38 18.05 22.92
N LEU A 296 -8.19 18.51 24.16
CA LEU A 296 -9.28 18.73 25.10
C LEU A 296 -10.15 19.90 24.67
N LYS A 297 -9.53 21.01 24.26
CA LYS A 297 -10.27 22.16 23.71
C LYS A 297 -11.06 21.78 22.48
N LEU A 298 -10.43 21.10 21.53
CA LEU A 298 -11.07 20.66 20.30
C LEU A 298 -12.25 19.71 20.56
N GLU A 299 -12.09 18.73 21.46
CA GLU A 299 -13.19 17.83 21.84
C GLU A 299 -14.34 18.56 22.53
N ASN A 300 -14.05 19.54 23.37
CA ASN A 300 -15.07 20.36 24.03
C ASN A 300 -15.83 21.25 23.04
N ALA A 301 -15.12 21.90 22.11
CA ALA A 301 -15.70 22.68 21.03
C ALA A 301 -16.64 21.81 20.17
N PHE A 302 -16.21 20.61 19.77
CA PHE A 302 -17.08 19.67 19.05
C PHE A 302 -18.29 19.21 19.86
N LYS A 303 -18.13 18.89 21.15
CA LYS A 303 -19.26 18.51 22.03
C LYS A 303 -20.29 19.64 22.12
N MET A 304 -19.84 20.89 22.25
CA MET A 304 -20.71 22.05 22.26
C MET A 304 -21.47 22.18 20.95
N LEU A 305 -20.78 22.14 19.80
CA LEU A 305 -21.39 22.20 18.46
C LEU A 305 -22.38 21.06 18.20
N CYS A 306 -22.12 19.86 18.73
CA CYS A 306 -23.07 18.75 18.69
C CYS A 306 -24.30 19.00 19.56
N SER A 307 -24.14 19.56 20.76
CA SER A 307 -25.25 19.82 21.69
C SER A 307 -26.27 20.81 21.13
N ILE A 308 -25.81 21.78 20.33
CA ILE A 308 -26.66 22.76 19.66
C ILE A 308 -27.16 22.31 18.28
N GLY A 309 -26.75 21.12 17.81
CA GLY A 309 -27.22 20.50 16.57
C GLY A 309 -26.58 21.02 15.28
N THR A 310 -25.52 21.83 15.37
CA THR A 310 -24.82 22.42 14.22
C THR A 310 -23.88 21.42 13.54
N ILE A 311 -23.31 20.49 14.31
CA ILE A 311 -22.45 19.41 13.83
C ILE A 311 -23.00 18.06 14.28
N LYS A 312 -22.90 17.05 13.43
CA LYS A 312 -23.27 15.67 13.76
C LYS A 312 -22.02 14.85 14.06
N LYS A 313 -22.02 14.17 15.21
CA LYS A 313 -21.02 13.13 15.51
C LYS A 313 -21.39 11.86 14.74
N THR A 314 -20.49 11.34 13.92
CA THR A 314 -20.75 10.11 13.14
C THR A 314 -20.19 8.86 13.83
N ASN A 315 -18.96 8.92 14.35
CA ASN A 315 -18.31 7.87 15.14
C ASN A 315 -17.56 8.48 16.34
N SER A 316 -16.74 7.70 17.08
CA SER A 316 -16.03 8.16 18.28
C SER A 316 -15.23 9.45 18.07
N ASP A 317 -14.57 9.57 16.92
CA ASP A 317 -13.60 10.63 16.61
C ASP A 317 -13.84 11.31 15.25
N THR A 318 -15.07 11.20 14.71
CA THR A 318 -15.43 11.80 13.42
C THR A 318 -16.73 12.61 13.52
N PHE A 319 -16.74 13.74 12.81
CA PHE A 319 -17.81 14.73 12.83
C PHE A 319 -18.23 15.11 11.41
N SER A 320 -19.40 15.69 11.22
CA SER A 320 -19.80 16.26 9.94
C SER A 320 -20.60 17.56 10.11
N VAL A 321 -20.31 18.53 9.26
CA VAL A 321 -21.10 19.77 9.13
C VAL A 321 -22.10 19.56 8.00
N SER A 322 -23.37 19.93 8.22
CA SER A 322 -24.35 19.87 7.15
C SER A 322 -24.08 20.95 6.10
N THR A 323 -24.42 20.65 4.84
CA THR A 323 -24.25 21.60 3.73
C THR A 323 -24.92 22.94 4.02
N ASP A 324 -26.16 22.93 4.51
CA ASP A 324 -26.92 24.14 4.81
C ASP A 324 -26.22 25.04 5.85
N VAL A 325 -25.59 24.44 6.86
CA VAL A 325 -24.84 25.19 7.89
C VAL A 325 -23.59 25.79 7.28
N SER A 326 -22.83 25.01 6.50
CA SER A 326 -21.63 25.52 5.82
C SER A 326 -21.97 26.67 4.89
N GLU A 327 -23.03 26.55 4.09
CA GLU A 327 -23.47 27.59 3.16
C GLU A 327 -23.89 28.88 3.89
N ALA A 328 -24.67 28.75 4.96
CA ALA A 328 -25.09 29.91 5.77
C ALA A 328 -23.88 30.68 6.32
N ILE A 329 -22.87 29.97 6.82
CA ILE A 329 -21.63 30.58 7.33
C ILE A 329 -20.87 31.28 6.20
N LEU A 330 -20.69 30.61 5.06
CA LEU A 330 -19.96 31.18 3.92
C LEU A 330 -20.61 32.47 3.37
N ILE A 331 -21.93 32.55 3.39
CA ILE A 331 -22.71 33.75 3.01
C ILE A 331 -22.51 34.87 4.03
N SER A 332 -22.40 34.56 5.32
CA SER A 332 -22.27 35.55 6.39
C SER A 332 -20.92 36.26 6.44
N LEU A 333 -19.86 35.65 5.89
CA LEU A 333 -18.51 36.20 5.91
C LEU A 333 -18.31 37.25 4.82
N ASP A 334 -17.46 38.25 5.07
CA ASP A 334 -17.00 39.14 4.02
C ASP A 334 -15.92 38.47 3.12
N ASN A 335 -15.43 39.19 2.11
CA ASN A 335 -14.45 38.62 1.19
C ASN A 335 -13.10 38.34 1.85
N ASP A 336 -12.63 39.23 2.72
CA ASP A 336 -11.30 39.12 3.33
C ASP A 336 -11.27 37.98 4.34
N GLN A 337 -12.34 37.85 5.14
CA GLN A 337 -12.57 36.72 6.02
C GLN A 337 -12.64 35.41 5.24
N ARG A 338 -13.37 35.37 4.11
CA ARG A 338 -13.41 34.17 3.27
C ARG A 338 -12.03 33.77 2.77
N GLN A 339 -11.22 34.72 2.31
CA GLN A 339 -9.85 34.45 1.84
C GLN A 339 -8.97 33.91 2.97
N PHE A 340 -9.05 34.53 4.15
CA PHE A 340 -8.36 34.06 5.35
C PHE A 340 -8.73 32.61 5.70
N TRP A 341 -10.02 32.29 5.80
CA TRP A 341 -10.48 30.96 6.19
C TRP A 341 -10.23 29.88 5.14
N LYS A 342 -10.30 30.21 3.85
CA LYS A 342 -9.83 29.32 2.78
C LYS A 342 -8.35 28.98 2.94
N GLN A 343 -7.52 29.97 3.29
CA GLN A 343 -6.09 29.74 3.57
C GLN A 343 -5.88 28.84 4.78
N GLN A 344 -6.56 29.11 5.89
CA GLN A 344 -6.47 28.27 7.09
C GLN A 344 -6.93 26.83 6.79
N ALA A 345 -8.04 26.65 6.08
CA ALA A 345 -8.54 25.34 5.67
C ALA A 345 -7.54 24.58 4.79
N LEU A 346 -6.91 25.26 3.83
CA LEU A 346 -5.86 24.66 3.01
C LEU A 346 -4.69 24.21 3.87
N ILE A 347 -4.15 25.11 4.69
CA ILE A 347 -2.99 24.82 5.55
C ILE A 347 -3.28 23.65 6.48
N VAL A 348 -4.40 23.69 7.20
CA VAL A 348 -4.80 22.64 8.15
C VAL A 348 -4.97 21.29 7.43
N THR A 349 -5.66 21.25 6.29
CA THR A 349 -5.94 19.99 5.59
C THR A 349 -4.70 19.34 5.00
N TYR A 350 -3.86 20.07 4.27
CA TYR A 350 -2.66 19.46 3.68
C TYR A 350 -1.65 19.11 4.78
N ARG A 351 -1.52 19.94 5.83
CA ARG A 351 -0.71 19.63 7.02
C ARG A 351 -1.35 18.61 7.95
N ALA A 352 -2.42 17.93 7.57
CA ALA A 352 -2.82 16.70 8.27
C ALA A 352 -2.21 15.45 7.62
N LEU A 353 -1.69 15.54 6.39
CA LEU A 353 -1.03 14.44 5.68
C LEU A 353 0.35 14.18 6.29
N THR A 354 0.67 12.94 6.62
CA THR A 354 1.91 12.62 7.35
C THR A 354 3.07 12.24 6.43
N TRP A 355 4.29 12.51 6.88
CA TRP A 355 5.51 12.18 6.16
C TRP A 355 6.08 10.83 6.60
N LYS A 356 6.37 9.95 5.63
CA LYS A 356 6.95 8.65 5.93
C LYS A 356 8.32 8.82 6.60
N TYR A 357 8.57 8.00 7.62
CA TYR A 357 9.78 7.99 8.46
C TYR A 357 9.95 9.18 9.42
N LEU A 358 9.21 10.27 9.25
CA LEU A 358 9.27 11.44 10.14
C LEU A 358 8.10 11.49 11.12
N GLU A 359 6.95 10.98 10.72
CA GLU A 359 5.70 11.16 11.44
C GLU A 359 4.89 9.85 11.51
N PRO A 360 4.03 9.69 12.54
CA PRO A 360 3.17 8.53 12.65
C PRO A 360 2.24 8.35 11.45
N SER A 361 1.88 7.09 11.18
CA SER A 361 0.89 6.77 10.14
C SER A 361 -0.49 7.34 10.48
N ILE A 362 -1.27 7.63 9.43
CA ILE A 362 -2.66 8.10 9.55
C ILE A 362 -3.56 6.86 9.70
N PRO A 363 -4.33 6.73 10.79
CA PRO A 363 -5.20 5.56 11.01
C PRO A 363 -6.27 5.42 9.90
N HIS A 364 -6.92 6.53 9.55
CA HIS A 364 -8.02 6.56 8.58
C HIS A 364 -7.76 7.64 7.51
N PRO A 365 -7.03 7.31 6.43
CA PRO A 365 -6.64 8.30 5.43
C PRO A 365 -7.78 8.73 4.50
N LYS A 366 -8.81 7.88 4.28
CA LYS A 366 -9.87 8.17 3.29
C LYS A 366 -10.68 9.45 3.59
N PRO A 367 -11.17 9.69 4.83
CA PRO A 367 -11.89 10.92 5.13
C PRO A 367 -11.00 12.16 4.93
N LEU A 368 -9.73 12.08 5.33
CA LEU A 368 -8.76 13.15 5.12
C LEU A 368 -8.52 13.46 3.62
N GLN A 369 -8.38 12.42 2.79
CA GLN A 369 -8.20 12.59 1.33
C GLN A 369 -9.32 13.42 0.71
N ALA A 370 -10.58 13.17 1.11
CA ALA A 370 -11.73 13.91 0.59
C ALA A 370 -11.66 15.41 0.91
N HIS A 371 -11.22 15.78 2.11
CA HIS A 371 -11.07 17.18 2.50
C HIS A 371 -9.91 17.87 1.78
N VAL A 372 -8.76 17.21 1.64
CA VAL A 372 -7.62 17.75 0.89
C VAL A 372 -7.99 17.96 -0.58
N GLU A 373 -8.63 16.97 -1.20
CA GLU A 373 -9.07 17.05 -2.59
C GLU A 373 -10.07 18.19 -2.80
N PHE A 374 -11.06 18.30 -1.92
CA PHE A 374 -12.03 19.40 -1.96
C PHE A 374 -11.35 20.76 -1.83
N VAL A 375 -10.54 20.97 -0.80
CA VAL A 375 -9.92 22.28 -0.54
C VAL A 375 -8.97 22.69 -1.67
N LEU A 376 -8.16 21.77 -2.20
CA LEU A 376 -7.28 22.06 -3.34
C LEU A 376 -8.04 22.34 -4.65
N LYS A 377 -9.23 21.75 -4.84
CA LYS A 377 -10.04 22.00 -6.03
C LYS A 377 -10.83 23.30 -5.94
N THR A 378 -11.43 23.56 -4.79
CA THR A 378 -12.38 24.66 -4.58
C THR A 378 -11.66 25.98 -4.27
N HIS A 379 -10.51 25.93 -3.59
CA HIS A 379 -9.81 27.11 -3.07
C HIS A 379 -8.49 27.39 -3.80
N GLN A 380 -8.45 27.16 -5.11
CA GLN A 380 -7.26 27.36 -5.95
C GLN A 380 -6.80 28.83 -6.03
N ASP A 381 -7.70 29.78 -5.78
CA ASP A 381 -7.40 31.20 -5.77
C ASP A 381 -6.37 31.55 -4.69
N VAL A 382 -6.51 30.96 -3.49
CA VAL A 382 -5.64 31.25 -2.35
C VAL A 382 -4.21 30.77 -2.55
N VAL A 383 -4.04 29.66 -3.27
CA VAL A 383 -2.72 29.06 -3.53
C VAL A 383 -1.75 30.06 -4.15
N LYS A 384 -2.24 30.94 -5.03
CA LYS A 384 -1.43 31.96 -5.73
C LYS A 384 -0.85 33.03 -4.81
N HIS A 385 -1.46 33.20 -3.63
CA HIS A 385 -1.08 34.23 -2.65
C HIS A 385 -0.24 33.67 -1.50
N LEU A 386 0.04 32.36 -1.50
CA LEU A 386 0.85 31.74 -0.46
C LEU A 386 2.33 32.13 -0.61
N PRO A 387 3.06 32.32 0.50
CA PRO A 387 4.51 32.48 0.47
C PRO A 387 5.20 31.26 -0.16
N SER A 388 6.31 31.46 -0.87
CA SER A 388 7.04 30.38 -1.56
C SER A 388 7.42 29.22 -0.63
N ARG A 389 7.76 29.50 0.64
CA ARG A 389 8.05 28.47 1.64
C ARG A 389 6.84 27.57 1.93
N THR A 390 5.63 28.14 1.98
CA THR A 390 4.39 27.40 2.19
C THR A 390 4.03 26.59 0.96
N ILE A 391 4.23 27.14 -0.25
CA ILE A 391 4.03 26.42 -1.51
C ILE A 391 5.00 25.22 -1.59
N LEU A 392 6.27 25.41 -1.20
CA LEU A 392 7.25 24.33 -1.15
C LEU A 392 6.83 23.21 -0.17
N ASP A 393 6.39 23.56 1.04
CA ASP A 393 5.89 22.59 2.03
C ASP A 393 4.65 21.84 1.51
N LEU A 394 3.73 22.54 0.83
CA LEU A 394 2.57 21.95 0.18
C LEU A 394 2.98 20.96 -0.92
N VAL A 395 3.87 21.35 -1.83
CA VAL A 395 4.38 20.48 -2.92
C VAL A 395 4.99 19.21 -2.38
N LEU A 396 5.91 19.33 -1.41
CA LEU A 396 6.57 18.18 -0.82
C LEU A 396 5.59 17.28 -0.07
N THR A 397 4.62 17.87 0.64
CA THR A 397 3.59 17.11 1.38
C THR A 397 2.63 16.37 0.45
N LEU A 398 2.20 17.00 -0.66
CA LEU A 398 1.35 16.34 -1.66
C LEU A 398 2.09 15.20 -2.37
N THR A 399 3.36 15.42 -2.70
CA THR A 399 4.23 14.40 -3.29
C THR A 399 4.34 13.19 -2.36
N GLU A 400 4.58 13.43 -1.07
CA GLU A 400 4.65 12.38 -0.04
C GLU A 400 3.31 11.66 0.18
N ALA A 401 2.20 12.40 0.10
CA ALA A 401 0.85 11.86 0.23
C ALA A 401 0.45 10.93 -0.92
N SER A 402 1.18 10.94 -2.04
CA SER A 402 1.02 9.97 -3.12
C SER A 402 1.22 8.52 -2.64
N ARG A 403 1.82 8.26 -1.48
CA ARG A 403 1.93 6.91 -0.90
C ARG A 403 0.59 6.32 -0.44
N LEU A 404 -0.42 7.14 -0.15
CA LEU A 404 -1.72 6.68 0.30
C LEU A 404 -2.43 5.86 -0.80
N ARG A 405 -3.37 4.98 -0.40
CA ARG A 405 -4.01 4.02 -1.31
C ARG A 405 -4.92 4.72 -2.34
N GLY A 406 -5.01 4.13 -3.54
CA GLY A 406 -5.91 4.54 -4.64
C GLY A 406 -5.19 5.27 -5.79
N MET A 407 -5.26 4.73 -7.02
CA MET A 407 -4.58 5.32 -8.19
C MET A 407 -5.11 6.71 -8.56
N ALA A 408 -6.41 6.94 -8.42
CA ALA A 408 -7.01 8.26 -8.64
C ALA A 408 -6.43 9.32 -7.68
N TRP A 409 -6.26 8.95 -6.40
CA TRP A 409 -5.62 9.82 -5.41
C TRP A 409 -4.16 10.11 -5.76
N LYS A 410 -3.38 9.08 -6.10
CA LYS A 410 -1.96 9.25 -6.48
C LYS A 410 -1.81 10.24 -7.64
N ARG A 411 -2.60 10.05 -8.70
CA ARG A 411 -2.62 10.94 -9.86
C ARG A 411 -2.98 12.36 -9.44
N PHE A 412 -4.06 12.53 -8.69
CA PHE A 412 -4.54 13.83 -8.24
C PHE A 412 -3.46 14.63 -7.49
N VAL A 413 -2.81 14.05 -6.49
CA VAL A 413 -1.82 14.78 -5.68
C VAL A 413 -0.52 15.06 -6.43
N LEU A 414 -0.09 14.16 -7.33
CA LEU A 414 1.10 14.38 -8.15
C LEU A 414 0.84 15.46 -9.21
N ASP A 415 -0.32 15.45 -9.86
CA ASP A 415 -0.70 16.51 -10.81
C ASP A 415 -0.83 17.87 -10.11
N ALA A 416 -1.38 17.91 -8.89
CA ALA A 416 -1.43 19.12 -8.08
C ALA A 416 -0.02 19.61 -7.72
N ALA A 417 0.86 18.73 -7.23
CA ALA A 417 2.25 19.08 -6.90
C ALA A 417 3.02 19.59 -8.13
N ARG A 418 2.86 18.94 -9.30
CA ARG A 418 3.49 19.34 -10.57
C ARG A 418 3.06 20.73 -11.03
N LYS A 419 1.79 21.08 -10.88
CA LYS A 419 1.32 22.44 -11.23
C LYS A 419 1.99 23.49 -10.35
N LEU A 420 2.04 23.23 -9.04
CA LEU A 420 2.61 24.14 -8.05
C LEU A 420 4.13 24.32 -8.19
N ILE A 421 4.85 23.25 -8.55
CA ILE A 421 6.32 23.30 -8.61
C ILE A 421 6.86 24.16 -9.75
N SER A 422 6.08 24.36 -10.83
CA SER A 422 6.47 25.20 -11.96
C SER A 422 6.83 26.64 -11.59
N GLY A 423 6.32 27.13 -10.45
CA GLY A 423 6.64 28.45 -9.90
C GLY A 423 7.75 28.45 -8.84
N LEU A 424 8.38 27.30 -8.56
CA LEU A 424 9.42 27.13 -7.55
C LEU A 424 10.78 26.82 -8.20
N ASN A 425 11.83 27.47 -7.71
CA ASN A 425 13.21 27.12 -8.03
C ASN A 425 13.83 26.27 -6.90
N ASP A 426 13.30 25.06 -6.69
CA ASP A 426 13.81 24.11 -5.68
C ASP A 426 14.15 22.77 -6.34
N PRO A 427 15.44 22.49 -6.60
CA PRO A 427 15.87 21.26 -7.24
C PRO A 427 15.47 20.00 -6.48
N TYR A 428 15.46 20.05 -5.14
CA TYR A 428 15.11 18.90 -4.31
C TYR A 428 13.64 18.53 -4.46
N ALA A 429 12.73 19.50 -4.47
CA ALA A 429 11.32 19.27 -4.70
C ALA A 429 11.07 18.65 -6.08
N VAL A 430 11.79 19.10 -7.11
CA VAL A 430 11.67 18.55 -8.48
C VAL A 430 12.13 17.10 -8.50
N ALA A 431 13.26 16.81 -7.87
CA ALA A 431 13.76 15.44 -7.73
C ALA A 431 12.80 14.54 -6.95
N TRP A 432 12.26 15.02 -5.84
CA TRP A 432 11.34 14.26 -5.00
C TRP A 432 10.02 13.95 -5.72
N LEU A 433 9.52 14.91 -6.49
CA LEU A 433 8.36 14.72 -7.36
C LEU A 433 8.64 13.63 -8.40
N GLY A 434 9.74 13.73 -9.15
CA GLY A 434 10.11 12.76 -10.18
C GLY A 434 10.25 11.33 -9.64
N VAL A 435 10.81 11.15 -8.44
CA VAL A 435 10.88 9.84 -7.78
C VAL A 435 9.50 9.23 -7.57
N ASN A 436 8.50 10.03 -7.18
CA ASN A 436 7.15 9.54 -6.92
C ASN A 436 6.32 9.39 -8.21
N GLU A 437 6.57 10.22 -9.21
CA GLU A 437 5.98 10.07 -10.56
C GLU A 437 6.46 8.78 -11.22
N SER A 438 7.75 8.45 -11.14
CA SER A 438 8.28 7.18 -11.64
C SER A 438 7.57 5.96 -11.01
N LEU A 439 7.35 6.00 -9.69
CA LEU A 439 6.57 4.97 -9.00
C LEU A 439 5.13 4.89 -9.53
N PHE A 440 4.48 6.03 -9.74
CA PHE A 440 3.12 6.09 -10.26
C PHE A 440 3.01 5.53 -11.69
N GLU A 441 3.92 5.90 -12.58
CA GLU A 441 3.95 5.40 -13.96
C GLU A 441 4.20 3.88 -14.00
N ARG A 442 5.14 3.39 -13.19
CA ARG A 442 5.39 1.95 -13.06
C ARG A 442 4.14 1.18 -12.61
N LEU A 443 3.41 1.71 -11.62
CA LEU A 443 2.17 1.11 -11.12
C LEU A 443 1.01 1.22 -12.12
N SER A 444 1.05 2.21 -13.01
CA SER A 444 0.08 2.39 -14.10
C SER A 444 0.37 1.51 -15.32
N GLY A 445 1.51 0.81 -15.33
CA GLY A 445 1.97 -0.04 -16.45
C GLY A 445 2.88 0.68 -17.46
N ASN A 446 3.10 1.98 -17.30
CA ASN A 446 3.91 2.81 -18.19
C ASN A 446 5.40 2.73 -17.82
N THR A 447 6.00 1.56 -18.01
CA THR A 447 7.36 1.27 -17.52
C THR A 447 8.43 2.14 -18.19
N GLN A 448 8.28 2.47 -19.48
CA GLN A 448 9.20 3.33 -20.22
C GLN A 448 9.21 4.76 -19.66
N GLU A 449 8.02 5.31 -19.39
CA GLU A 449 7.92 6.65 -18.80
C GLU A 449 8.52 6.69 -17.39
N ALA A 450 8.26 5.63 -16.60
CA ALA A 450 8.86 5.48 -15.28
C ALA A 450 10.40 5.51 -15.31
N ILE A 451 11.03 5.00 -16.37
CA ILE A 451 12.48 5.05 -16.57
C ILE A 451 12.90 6.46 -17.01
N HIS A 452 12.21 7.03 -18.00
CA HIS A 452 12.51 8.34 -18.57
C HIS A 452 12.54 9.46 -17.51
N ILE A 453 11.56 9.48 -16.60
CA ILE A 453 11.47 10.45 -15.50
C ILE A 453 12.72 10.46 -14.60
N LEU A 454 13.38 9.32 -14.42
CA LEU A 454 14.52 9.20 -13.51
C LEU A 454 15.87 9.53 -14.15
N THR A 455 15.96 9.58 -15.49
CA THR A 455 17.22 9.80 -16.21
C THR A 455 17.95 11.07 -15.73
N PRO A 456 17.30 12.25 -15.65
CA PRO A 456 17.98 13.48 -15.23
C PRO A 456 18.52 13.43 -13.80
N LEU A 457 17.91 12.63 -12.92
CA LEU A 457 18.30 12.53 -11.51
C LEU A 457 19.56 11.68 -11.31
N ASN A 458 19.89 10.83 -12.27
CA ASN A 458 21.03 9.91 -12.19
C ASN A 458 22.34 10.50 -12.75
N GLU A 459 22.30 11.70 -13.34
CA GLU A 459 23.41 12.31 -14.10
C GLU A 459 24.11 13.47 -13.37
N GLY A 460 23.83 13.72 -12.08
CA GLY A 460 24.35 14.89 -11.37
C GLY A 460 25.67 14.72 -10.60
N HIS A 461 26.34 15.86 -10.33
CA HIS A 461 27.61 16.00 -9.60
C HIS A 461 27.48 15.83 -8.07
N PRO A 462 28.57 15.65 -7.30
CA PRO A 462 28.51 15.62 -5.84
C PRO A 462 27.87 16.88 -5.27
N GLU A 463 26.89 16.73 -4.38
CA GLU A 463 26.07 17.85 -3.85
C GLU A 463 26.36 18.11 -2.37
N ASP A 464 26.31 19.39 -1.98
CA ASP A 464 26.37 19.81 -0.57
C ASP A 464 25.04 19.55 0.17
N ASP A 465 23.88 19.60 -0.51
CA ASP A 465 22.56 19.30 0.09
C ASP A 465 22.37 17.78 0.28
N ALA A 466 22.27 17.37 1.55
CA ALA A 466 22.05 15.98 1.93
C ALA A 466 20.75 15.39 1.40
N ARG A 467 19.71 16.20 1.29
CA ARG A 467 18.41 15.78 0.77
C ARG A 467 18.50 15.43 -0.70
N MET A 468 19.26 16.21 -1.47
CA MET A 468 19.48 15.93 -2.89
C MET A 468 20.22 14.60 -3.08
N HIS A 469 21.28 14.38 -2.30
CA HIS A 469 22.01 13.11 -2.32
C HIS A 469 21.10 11.92 -2.00
N SER A 470 20.28 12.04 -0.95
CA SER A 470 19.28 11.02 -0.60
C SER A 470 18.19 10.85 -1.65
N ALA A 471 17.72 11.93 -2.31
CA ALA A 471 16.74 11.87 -3.39
C ALA A 471 17.25 11.06 -4.58
N ARG A 472 18.54 11.20 -4.96
CA ARG A 472 19.17 10.33 -5.96
C ARG A 472 19.25 8.87 -5.51
N GLY A 473 19.46 8.63 -4.22
CA GLY A 473 19.36 7.29 -3.64
C GLY A 473 17.96 6.68 -3.78
N PHE A 474 16.91 7.47 -3.53
CA PHE A 474 15.54 7.05 -3.79
C PHE A 474 15.24 6.87 -5.29
N ALA A 475 15.84 7.67 -6.18
CA ALA A 475 15.76 7.47 -7.62
C ALA A 475 16.40 6.14 -8.03
N ALA A 476 17.58 5.80 -7.50
CA ALA A 476 18.22 4.49 -7.72
C ALA A 476 17.35 3.33 -7.23
N ILE A 477 16.66 3.50 -6.08
CA ILE A 477 15.68 2.53 -5.58
C ILE A 477 14.51 2.34 -6.57
N GLN A 478 13.95 3.43 -7.12
CA GLN A 478 12.85 3.32 -8.09
C GLN A 478 13.31 2.70 -9.41
N ALA A 479 14.46 3.12 -9.94
CA ALA A 479 15.04 2.52 -11.13
C ALA A 479 15.32 1.01 -10.96
N SER A 480 15.81 0.60 -9.78
CA SER A 480 15.96 -0.82 -9.43
C SER A 480 14.61 -1.57 -9.43
N LEU A 481 13.57 -0.96 -8.87
CA LEU A 481 12.21 -1.53 -8.89
C LEU A 481 11.62 -1.61 -10.30
N ASN A 482 11.92 -0.65 -11.18
CA ASN A 482 11.55 -0.69 -12.60
C ASN A 482 12.23 -1.91 -13.28
N SER A 483 13.53 -2.10 -13.08
CA SER A 483 14.25 -3.28 -13.60
C SER A 483 13.75 -4.61 -13.02
N ILE A 484 13.40 -4.66 -11.72
CA ILE A 484 12.81 -5.85 -11.10
C ILE A 484 11.48 -6.23 -11.76
N GLN A 485 10.66 -5.25 -12.14
CA GLN A 485 9.34 -5.47 -12.75
C GLN A 485 9.44 -6.16 -14.12
N VAL A 486 10.53 -5.92 -14.86
CA VAL A 486 10.83 -6.56 -16.15
C VAL A 486 11.82 -7.73 -16.01
N GLU A 487 12.04 -8.22 -14.78
CA GLU A 487 12.95 -9.33 -14.44
C GLU A 487 14.44 -9.11 -14.78
N GLU A 488 14.88 -7.87 -15.02
CA GLU A 488 16.28 -7.51 -15.25
C GLU A 488 17.05 -7.37 -13.92
N LEU A 489 17.17 -8.48 -13.19
CA LEU A 489 17.81 -8.51 -11.87
C LEU A 489 19.28 -8.01 -11.85
N PRO A 490 20.12 -8.28 -12.87
CA PRO A 490 21.47 -7.70 -12.94
C PRO A 490 21.47 -6.17 -13.03
N ALA A 491 20.62 -5.59 -13.88
CA ALA A 491 20.47 -4.14 -14.01
C ALA A 491 19.96 -3.53 -12.70
N ALA A 492 18.96 -4.17 -12.07
CA ALA A 492 18.43 -3.76 -10.78
C ALA A 492 19.51 -3.70 -9.69
N THR A 493 20.47 -4.64 -9.70
CA THR A 493 21.60 -4.68 -8.77
C THR A 493 22.60 -3.57 -9.09
N ALA A 494 22.98 -3.42 -10.36
CA ALA A 494 23.97 -2.43 -10.80
C ALA A 494 23.56 -1.01 -10.44
N VAL A 495 22.28 -0.67 -10.62
CA VAL A 495 21.75 0.66 -10.26
C VAL A 495 21.83 0.92 -8.76
N LEU A 496 21.48 -0.07 -7.91
CA LEU A 496 21.60 0.07 -6.45
C LEU A 496 23.05 0.21 -5.99
N GLU A 497 23.97 -0.53 -6.61
CA GLU A 497 25.39 -0.48 -6.26
C GLU A 497 26.10 0.77 -6.80
N LYS A 498 25.57 1.43 -7.84
CA LYS A 498 26.08 2.72 -8.32
C LYS A 498 25.90 3.82 -7.28
N TRP A 499 24.79 3.84 -6.53
CA TRP A 499 24.62 4.79 -5.44
C TRP A 499 25.46 4.38 -4.23
N GLN A 500 26.29 5.30 -3.74
CA GLN A 500 27.18 5.10 -2.61
C GLN A 500 26.89 6.16 -1.54
N PRO A 501 26.83 5.78 -0.25
CA PRO A 501 26.64 6.74 0.82
C PRO A 501 27.83 7.71 0.89
N ARG A 502 27.56 8.94 1.36
CA ARG A 502 28.62 9.91 1.67
C ARG A 502 29.45 9.45 2.87
N ARG A 503 30.68 9.98 3.01
CA ARG A 503 31.56 9.71 4.16
C ARG A 503 30.87 10.02 5.49
N GLN A 504 30.12 11.12 5.54
CA GLN A 504 29.26 11.47 6.66
C GLN A 504 27.80 11.22 6.25
N LEU A 505 27.19 10.19 6.83
CA LEU A 505 25.81 9.81 6.59
C LEU A 505 24.86 10.78 7.30
N SER A 506 23.88 11.30 6.56
CA SER A 506 22.71 11.94 7.17
C SER A 506 21.68 10.90 7.62
N VAL A 507 20.71 11.32 8.45
CA VAL A 507 19.59 10.44 8.86
C VAL A 507 18.80 9.97 7.64
N MET A 508 18.58 10.85 6.66
CA MET A 508 17.91 10.49 5.41
C MET A 508 18.71 9.46 4.59
N ASP A 509 20.05 9.53 4.60
CA ASP A 509 20.89 8.54 3.91
C ASP A 509 20.77 7.14 4.55
N TYR A 510 20.59 7.04 5.86
CA TYR A 510 20.31 5.76 6.53
C TYR A 510 19.00 5.14 6.04
N VAL A 511 17.96 5.95 5.80
CA VAL A 511 16.68 5.46 5.23
C VAL A 511 16.90 4.88 3.83
N VAL A 512 17.70 5.54 2.99
CA VAL A 512 18.04 5.04 1.65
C VAL A 512 18.85 3.75 1.77
N LEU A 513 19.88 3.73 2.61
CA LEU A 513 20.78 2.59 2.79
C LEU A 513 20.02 1.36 3.28
N TYR A 514 19.14 1.52 4.28
CA TYR A 514 18.22 0.49 4.76
C TYR A 514 17.45 -0.15 3.59
N ARG A 515 16.83 0.68 2.75
CA ARG A 515 16.04 0.21 1.60
C ARG A 515 16.92 -0.42 0.51
N LYS A 516 18.12 0.09 0.28
CA LYS A 516 19.10 -0.48 -0.66
C LYS A 516 19.42 -1.92 -0.26
N HIS A 517 19.84 -2.16 0.98
CA HIS A 517 20.18 -3.51 1.45
C HIS A 517 18.97 -4.44 1.42
N PHE A 518 17.79 -3.94 1.80
CA PHE A 518 16.54 -4.71 1.71
C PHE A 518 16.24 -5.15 0.27
N LEU A 519 16.38 -4.25 -0.71
CA LEU A 519 16.13 -4.58 -2.12
C LEU A 519 17.22 -5.50 -2.69
N LEU A 520 18.49 -5.28 -2.37
CA LEU A 520 19.58 -6.19 -2.75
C LEU A 520 19.32 -7.61 -2.23
N ALA A 521 18.88 -7.75 -0.97
CA ALA A 521 18.49 -9.03 -0.43
C ALA A 521 17.34 -9.68 -1.23
N LYS A 522 16.31 -8.91 -1.60
CA LYS A 522 15.19 -9.40 -2.42
C LYS A 522 15.67 -9.86 -3.80
N ILE A 523 16.56 -9.11 -4.44
CA ILE A 523 17.13 -9.47 -5.74
C ILE A 523 17.96 -10.76 -5.64
N LEU A 524 18.86 -10.85 -4.66
CA LEU A 524 19.70 -12.02 -4.41
C LEU A 524 18.86 -13.26 -4.10
N ARG A 525 17.80 -13.10 -3.29
CA ARG A 525 16.83 -14.16 -3.03
C ARG A 525 16.18 -14.63 -4.32
N ASN A 526 15.73 -13.70 -5.16
CA ASN A 526 15.15 -14.03 -6.47
C ASN A 526 16.12 -14.79 -7.38
N GLN A 527 17.43 -14.51 -7.28
CA GLN A 527 18.50 -15.22 -7.99
C GLN A 527 18.88 -16.57 -7.36
N GLY A 528 18.31 -16.94 -6.20
CA GLY A 528 18.64 -18.17 -5.46
C GLY A 528 19.86 -18.05 -4.53
N HIS A 529 20.43 -16.85 -4.38
CA HIS A 529 21.58 -16.59 -3.49
C HIS A 529 21.14 -16.33 -2.05
N PHE A 530 20.58 -17.34 -1.38
CA PHE A 530 19.95 -17.18 -0.06
C PHE A 530 20.90 -16.71 1.05
N GLU A 531 22.14 -17.21 1.10
CA GLU A 531 23.12 -16.80 2.11
C GLU A 531 23.48 -15.32 1.97
N LYS A 532 23.82 -14.88 0.75
CA LYS A 532 24.11 -13.47 0.46
C LYS A 532 22.89 -12.59 0.71
N ALA A 533 21.68 -13.08 0.40
CA ALA A 533 20.44 -12.37 0.68
C ALA A 533 20.24 -12.17 2.19
N LEU A 534 20.56 -13.19 3.01
CA LEU A 534 20.50 -13.11 4.46
C LEU A 534 21.52 -12.10 5.00
N ASP A 535 22.74 -12.07 4.48
CA ASP A 535 23.76 -11.11 4.90
C ASP A 535 23.32 -9.67 4.61
N ARG A 536 22.74 -9.41 3.43
CA ARG A 536 22.14 -8.10 3.12
C ARG A 536 20.98 -7.73 4.04
N LEU A 537 20.17 -8.69 4.50
CA LEU A 537 19.10 -8.40 5.46
C LEU A 537 19.63 -8.06 6.85
N LYS A 538 20.69 -8.73 7.30
CA LYS A 538 21.38 -8.39 8.55
C LYS A 538 21.90 -6.96 8.49
N GLU A 539 22.58 -6.59 7.40
CA GLU A 539 23.04 -5.21 7.17
C GLU A 539 21.88 -4.20 7.22
N SER A 540 20.74 -4.52 6.58
CA SER A 540 19.53 -3.69 6.63
C SER A 540 19.00 -3.54 8.06
N GLN A 541 18.99 -4.61 8.85
CA GLN A 541 18.50 -4.59 10.22
C GLN A 541 19.44 -3.82 11.16
N ASP A 542 20.75 -3.97 11.01
CA ASP A 542 21.73 -3.26 11.81
C ASP A 542 21.56 -1.74 11.66
N ILE A 543 21.15 -1.26 10.48
CA ILE A 543 20.80 0.15 10.25
C ILE A 543 19.59 0.58 11.07
N THR A 544 18.56 -0.25 11.22
CA THR A 544 17.37 0.10 12.03
C THR A 544 17.63 0.14 13.53
N SER A 545 18.74 -0.44 13.98
CA SER A 545 19.17 -0.43 15.38
C SER A 545 20.05 0.76 15.77
N ARG A 546 20.46 1.56 14.78
CA ARG A 546 21.23 2.80 14.93
C ARG A 546 20.30 3.99 14.84
#